data_AF-A0A7V9M2M8-F1
#
_entry.id   AF-A0A7V9M2M8-F1
#
_cell.length_a   1.000
_cell.length_b   1.000
_cell.length_c   1.000
_cell.angle_alpha   90.00
_cell.angle_beta   90.00
_cell.angle_gamma   90.00
#
_symmetry.space_group_name_H-M   'P 1'
#
loop_
_entity.id
_entity.type
_entity.pdbx_description
1 polymer ?
#
loop_
_entity_poly.entity_id
_entity_poly.type
_entity_poly.pdbx_seq_one_letter_code
_entity_poly.pdbx_strand_id
1 'polypeptide(L)' 'MGALEKIVQFDEDGSIVLKLGRHFSKKEARVVVLIKDDEISEKEWLSMAMKGGAFDFLNDPSENIYTMEDGDTL' A
#
# COMPACT_ATOMS: atom_id res chain seq x y z
N MET A 1 -12.39 15.70 13.00
CA MET A 1 -11.56 14.58 12.48
C MET A 1 -10.11 15.00 12.71
N GLY A 2 -9.27 14.16 13.32
CA GLY A 2 -7.89 14.53 13.65
C GLY A 2 -6.90 13.64 12.89
N ALA A 3 -5.83 14.23 12.37
CA ALA A 3 -4.73 13.53 11.73
C ALA A 3 -3.45 13.73 12.57
N LEU A 4 -2.59 12.72 12.59
CA LEU A 4 -1.25 12.79 13.17
C LEU A 4 -0.25 12.57 12.05
N GLU A 5 0.58 13.57 11.78
CA GLU A 5 1.71 13.45 10.89
C GLU A 5 2.97 13.18 11.72
N LYS A 6 3.77 12.18 11.30
CA LYS A 6 5.05 11.86 11.92
C LYS A 6 6.05 11.50 10.84
N ILE A 7 7.08 12.33 10.70
CA ILE A 7 8.20 12.04 9.81
C ILE A 7 9.15 11.10 10.55
N VAL A 8 9.53 10.01 9.89
CA VAL A 8 10.32 8.94 10.48
C VAL A 8 11.34 8.44 9.46
N GLN A 9 12.49 7.97 9.94
CA GLN A 9 13.51 7.34 9.09
C GLN A 9 13.41 5.83 9.23
N PHE A 10 13.49 5.13 8.10
CA PHE A 10 13.57 3.68 8.08
C PHE A 10 14.96 3.22 8.55
N ASP A 11 15.01 2.07 9.21
CA ASP A 11 16.25 1.40 9.56
C ASP A 11 16.94 0.83 8.29
N GLU A 12 18.19 0.34 8.40
CA GLU A 12 18.98 -0.18 7.27
C GLU A 12 18.27 -1.31 6.48
N ASP A 13 17.40 -2.08 7.16
CA ASP A 13 16.60 -3.15 6.55
C ASP A 13 15.26 -2.65 5.95
N GLY A 14 15.06 -1.33 5.85
CA GLY A 14 13.82 -0.72 5.35
C GLY A 14 12.62 -0.89 6.29
N SER A 15 12.87 -1.28 7.54
CA SER A 15 11.83 -1.51 8.55
C SER A 15 11.67 -0.30 9.47
N ILE A 16 10.47 -0.13 10.04
CA ILE A 16 10.25 0.85 11.10
C ILE A 16 9.13 0.50 12.07
N VAL A 17 9.35 0.76 13.36
CA VAL A 17 8.33 0.65 14.41
C VAL A 17 7.71 2.02 14.72
N LEU A 18 6.49 2.24 14.26
CA LEU A 18 5.72 3.46 14.53
C LEU A 18 5.06 3.44 15.92
N LYS A 19 5.72 4.06 16.90
CA LYS A 19 5.13 4.34 18.22
C LYS A 19 4.32 5.64 18.17
N LEU A 20 3.00 5.51 18.31
CA LEU A 20 2.06 6.63 18.25
C LEU A 20 2.06 7.52 19.50
N GLY A 21 2.52 7.03 20.65
CA GLY A 21 2.71 7.81 21.90
C GLY A 21 1.43 8.43 22.50
N ARG A 22 0.28 8.27 21.84
CA ARG A 22 -1.01 8.81 22.24
C ARG A 22 -2.04 7.71 22.20
N HIS A 23 -2.85 7.63 23.26
CA HIS A 23 -3.98 6.71 23.31
C HIS A 23 -5.09 7.26 22.40
N PHE A 24 -5.35 6.61 21.28
CA PHE A 24 -6.51 6.92 20.46
C PHE A 24 -7.73 6.22 21.05
N SER A 25 -8.79 6.98 21.32
CA SER A 25 -10.05 6.44 21.83
C SER A 25 -10.88 5.70 20.78
N LYS A 26 -10.50 5.83 19.49
CA LYS A 26 -11.12 5.13 18.37
C LYS A 26 -10.41 3.82 18.09
N LYS A 27 -11.20 2.78 17.81
CA LYS A 27 -10.73 1.40 17.56
C LYS A 27 -10.04 1.23 16.20
N GLU A 28 -10.27 2.13 15.24
CA GLU A 28 -9.69 2.06 13.90
C GLU A 28 -8.98 3.36 13.53
N ALA A 29 -7.79 3.23 12.96
CA ALA A 29 -7.02 4.30 12.37
C ALA A 29 -6.49 3.84 11.00
N ARG A 30 -6.47 4.75 10.03
CA ARG A 30 -5.76 4.54 8.77
C ARG A 30 -4.39 5.19 8.89
N VAL A 31 -3.35 4.46 8.50
CA VAL A 31 -1.99 4.99 8.43
C VAL A 31 -1.69 5.30 6.97
N VAL A 32 -1.19 6.51 6.71
CA VAL A 32 -0.68 6.92 5.39
C VAL A 32 0.83 7.08 5.53
N VAL A 33 1.59 6.36 4.72
CA VAL A 33 3.04 6.46 4.67
C VAL A 33 3.41 7.29 3.45
N LEU A 34 4.04 8.44 3.68
CA LEU A 34 4.62 9.26 2.62
C LEU A 34 6.14 9.10 2.67
N ILE A 35 6.71 8.55 1.60
CA ILE A 35 8.15 8.44 1.41
C ILE A 35 8.58 9.70 0.65
N LYS A 36 9.50 10.46 1.24
CA LYS A 36 10.03 11.69 0.64
C LYS A 36 11.08 11.29 -0.40
N ASP A 37 10.91 11.79 -1.62
CA ASP A 37 11.71 11.42 -2.81
C ASP A 37 13.21 11.69 -2.64
N ASP A 38 14.01 10.63 -2.74
CA ASP A 38 14.92 10.44 -3.89
C ASP A 38 14.20 9.39 -4.77
N GLU A 39 14.08 9.62 -6.09
CA GLU A 39 13.22 8.85 -7.03
C GLU A 39 13.08 7.37 -6.65
N ILE A 40 11.93 6.98 -6.12
CA ILE A 40 11.62 5.56 -5.93
C ILE A 40 11.55 4.91 -7.31
N SER A 41 12.32 3.84 -7.53
CA SER A 41 12.25 3.14 -8.81
C SER A 41 10.85 2.52 -8.99
N GLU A 42 10.38 2.45 -10.23
CA GLU A 42 9.08 1.82 -10.55
C GLU A 42 8.96 0.41 -9.98
N LYS A 43 10.07 -0.34 -10.00
CA LYS A 43 10.15 -1.70 -9.45
C LYS A 43 9.94 -1.73 -7.93
N GLU A 44 10.55 -0.80 -7.20
CA GLU A 44 10.38 -0.70 -5.74
C GLU A 44 8.97 -0.26 -5.39
N TRP A 45 8.44 0.74 -6.09
CA TRP A 45 7.06 1.18 -5.94
C TRP A 45 6.07 0.03 -6.16
N LEU A 46 6.22 -0.72 -7.26
CA LEU A 46 5.35 -1.84 -7.59
C LEU A 46 5.44 -2.96 -6.53
N SER A 47 6.66 -3.30 -6.10
CA SER A 47 6.89 -4.29 -5.04
C SER A 47 6.19 -3.91 -3.73
N MET A 48 6.25 -2.64 -3.35
CA MET A 48 5.57 -2.12 -2.17
C MET A 48 4.04 -2.15 -2.33
N ALA A 49 3.52 -1.73 -3.48
CA ALA A 49 2.08 -1.75 -3.76
C ALA A 49 1.51 -3.17 -3.73
N MET A 50 2.23 -4.15 -4.31
CA MET A 50 1.87 -5.57 -4.25
C MET A 50 1.83 -6.12 -2.82
N LYS A 51 2.83 -5.79 -1.99
CA LYS A 51 2.89 -6.23 -0.58
C LYS A 51 1.87 -5.52 0.32
N GLY A 52 1.50 -4.28 -0.03
CA GLY A 52 0.57 -3.46 0.74
C GLY A 52 -0.91 -3.73 0.46
N GLY A 53 -1.23 -4.69 -0.41
CA GLY A 53 -2.61 -5.04 -0.76
C GLY A 53 -3.31 -4.01 -1.64
N ALA A 54 -2.58 -3.08 -2.27
CA ALA A 54 -3.16 -2.08 -3.16
C ALA A 54 -3.89 -2.71 -4.36
N PHE A 55 -3.52 -3.94 -4.71
CA PHE A 55 -4.08 -4.73 -5.81
C PHE A 55 -4.94 -5.91 -5.33
N ASP A 56 -5.31 -5.98 -4.04
CA ASP A 56 -6.08 -7.11 -3.51
C ASP A 56 -7.44 -7.26 -4.20
N PHE A 57 -8.00 -6.16 -4.72
CA PHE A 57 -9.23 -6.18 -5.51
C PHE A 57 -9.12 -7.07 -6.77
N LEU A 58 -7.93 -7.18 -7.37
CA LEU A 58 -7.70 -8.07 -8.54
C LEU A 58 -7.88 -9.55 -8.20
N ASN A 59 -7.89 -9.92 -6.92
CA ASN A 59 -8.15 -11.30 -6.50
C ASN A 59 -9.66 -11.61 -6.39
N ASP A 60 -10.54 -10.61 -6.51
CA ASP A 60 -11.98 -10.86 -6.49
C ASP A 60 -12.40 -11.63 -7.75
N PRO A 61 -13.11 -12.77 -7.62
CA PRO A 61 -13.65 -13.48 -8.77
C PRO A 61 -14.47 -12.62 -9.73
N SER A 62 -15.11 -11.53 -9.25
CA SER A 62 -15.84 -10.58 -10.08
C SER A 62 -14.97 -9.85 -11.09
N GLU A 63 -13.67 -9.70 -10.82
CA GLU A 63 -12.72 -9.04 -11.72
C GLU A 63 -12.29 -9.95 -12.89
N ASN A 64 -12.62 -11.25 -12.86
CA ASN A 64 -12.36 -12.19 -13.96
C ASN A 64 -13.39 -12.03 -15.10
N ILE A 65 -13.47 -10.84 -15.68
CA ILE A 65 -14.44 -10.49 -16.71
C ILE A 65 -14.05 -10.92 -18.13
N TYR A 66 -12.81 -11.39 -18.32
CA TYR A 66 -12.31 -11.92 -19.59
C TYR A 66 -12.26 -13.44 -19.56
N THR A 67 -12.70 -14.03 -20.65
CA THR A 67 -12.76 -15.47 -20.89
C THR A 67 -11.90 -15.84 -22.11
N MET A 68 -11.61 -17.13 -22.26
CA MET A 68 -10.88 -17.63 -23.43
C MET A 68 -11.67 -17.45 -24.74
N GLU A 69 -12.98 -17.22 -24.66
CA GLU A 69 -13.87 -17.01 -25.80
C GLU A 69 -13.86 -15.56 -26.30
N ASP A 70 -13.34 -14.62 -25.50
CA ASP A 70 -13.26 -13.20 -25.86
C ASP A 70 -12.07 -12.87 -26.79
N GLY A 71 -11.21 -13.84 -27.05
CA GLY A 71 -10.13 -13.70 -28.01
C GLY A 71 -10.67 -13.74 -29.44
N ASP A 72 -10.58 -12.63 -30.16
CA ASP A 72 -10.79 -12.64 -31.60
C ASP A 72 -9.69 -13.48 -32.26
N THR A 73 -10.07 -14.48 -33.05
CA THR A 73 -9.12 -15.23 -33.88
C THR A 73 -8.49 -14.28 -34.90
N LEU A 74 -7.24 -13.90 -34.65
CA LEU A 74 -6.37 -13.18 -35.59
C LEU A 74 -6.22 -13.92 -36.92
#